data_AF-A0A2D7AES2-F1
#
_entry.id   AF-A0A2D7AES2-F1
#
_cell.length_a   1.000
_cell.length_b   1.000
_cell.length_c   1.000
_cell.angle_alpha   90.00
_cell.angle_beta   90.00
_cell.angle_gamma   90.00
#
_symmetry.space_group_name_H-M   'P 1'
#
loop_
_entity.id
_entity.type
_entity.pdbx_description
1 polymer ?
#
loop_
_entity_poly.entity_id
_entity_poly.type
_entity_poly.pdbx_seq_one_letter_code
_entity_poly.pdbx_strand_id
1 'polypeptide(L)'
;MRGFFNLRNLVLIVSLLTSIAILSLLDNRALYAQNTTPFYPIEYRPYKGNWLQLNTPHFRIIYPEGLDSIAYNSGRILEQQYPLAQSLTGGSLKNFPVVITNYSDLSNGYVQSWNFKSEI
;
A
#
# COMPACT_ATOMS: atom_id res chain seq x y z
N MET A 1 23.00 58.53 -19.70
CA MET A 1 22.54 57.64 -18.61
C MET A 1 23.36 56.36 -18.65
N ARG A 2 24.51 56.30 -17.96
CA ARG A 2 25.34 55.08 -17.86
C ARG A 2 25.13 54.50 -16.47
N GLY A 3 24.26 53.48 -16.38
CA GLY A 3 24.03 52.74 -15.14
C GLY A 3 25.28 51.93 -14.82
N PHE A 4 26.03 52.36 -13.81
CA PHE A 4 27.14 51.58 -13.26
C PHE A 4 26.56 50.33 -12.58
N PHE A 5 26.56 49.20 -13.28
CA PHE A 5 26.51 47.91 -12.61
C PHE A 5 27.81 47.75 -11.83
N ASN A 6 27.77 48.00 -10.52
CA ASN A 6 28.91 47.84 -9.64
C ASN A 6 29.31 46.35 -9.63
N LEU A 7 30.60 46.06 -9.90
CA LEU A 7 31.13 44.69 -9.96
C LEU A 7 30.77 43.87 -8.71
N ARG A 8 30.69 44.53 -7.54
CA ARG A 8 30.25 43.91 -6.28
C ARG A 8 28.82 43.38 -6.35
N ASN A 9 27.90 44.13 -6.98
CA ASN A 9 26.51 43.71 -7.14
C ASN A 9 26.38 42.57 -8.15
N LEU A 10 27.22 42.57 -9.20
CA LEU A 10 27.26 41.48 -10.17
C LEU A 10 27.72 40.16 -9.53
N VAL A 11 28.80 40.21 -8.73
CA VAL A 11 29.31 39.04 -8.00
C VAL A 11 28.26 38.51 -7.03
N LEU A 12 27.55 39.38 -6.31
CA LEU A 12 26.48 38.98 -5.40
C LEU A 12 25.33 38.28 -6.13
N ILE A 13 24.88 38.82 -7.26
CA ILE A 13 23.81 38.21 -8.07
C ILE A 13 24.24 36.84 -8.59
N VAL A 14 25.46 36.71 -9.11
CA VAL A 14 25.98 35.43 -9.60
C VAL A 14 26.06 34.41 -8.46
N SER A 15 26.60 34.80 -7.30
CA SER A 15 26.67 33.91 -6.13
C SER A 15 25.29 33.44 -5.67
N LEU A 16 24.30 34.33 -5.61
CA LEU A 16 22.93 34.00 -5.22
C LEU A 16 22.30 33.01 -6.21
N LEU A 17 22.46 33.24 -7.51
CA LEU A 17 21.95 32.34 -8.54
C LEU A 17 22.63 30.96 -8.48
N THR A 18 23.93 30.92 -8.23
CA THR A 18 24.64 29.64 -8.07
C THR A 18 24.17 28.89 -6.81
N SER A 19 23.92 29.58 -5.69
CA SER A 19 23.41 28.95 -4.48
C SER A 19 21.99 28.42 -4.67
N ILE A 20 21.12 29.15 -5.37
CA ILE A 20 19.76 28.68 -5.70
C ILE A 20 19.81 27.44 -6.60
N ALA A 21 20.69 27.44 -7.61
CA ALA A 21 20.88 26.27 -8.48
C ALA A 21 21.37 25.05 -7.68
N ILE A 22 22.36 25.23 -6.80
CA ILE A 22 22.85 24.15 -5.93
C ILE A 22 21.73 23.64 -5.00
N LEU A 23 20.94 24.55 -4.40
CA LEU A 23 19.83 24.17 -3.53
C LEU A 23 18.73 23.40 -4.27
N SER A 24 18.46 23.76 -5.53
CA SER A 24 17.50 23.03 -6.37
C SER A 24 17.96 21.62 -6.76
N LEU A 25 19.28 21.42 -6.92
CA LEU A 25 19.88 20.10 -7.16
C LEU A 25 19.88 19.21 -5.90
N LEU A 26 19.82 19.82 -4.71
CA LEU A 26 19.74 19.12 -3.43
C LEU A 26 18.30 18.77 -3.02
N ASP A 27 17.28 19.24 -3.75
CA ASP A 27 15.88 18.99 -3.45
C ASP A 27 15.48 17.56 -3.85
N ASN A 28 15.93 16.59 -3.05
CA ASN A 28 15.70 15.16 -3.20
C ASN A 28 14.27 14.73 -2.84
N ARG A 29 13.28 15.61 -2.92
CA ARG A 29 11.87 15.30 -2.56
C ARG A 29 11.30 14.14 -3.38
N ALA A 30 11.84 13.90 -4.58
CA ALA A 30 11.44 12.80 -5.46
C ALA A 30 11.94 11.41 -4.99
N LEU A 31 12.93 11.32 -4.09
CA LEU A 31 13.49 10.03 -3.64
C LEU A 31 12.65 9.31 -2.58
N TYR A 32 11.56 9.94 -2.10
CA TYR A 32 10.64 9.31 -1.14
C TYR A 32 9.46 8.60 -1.81
N ALA A 33 9.34 8.64 -3.14
CA ALA A 33 8.40 7.78 -3.85
C ALA A 33 8.91 6.34 -3.85
N GLN A 34 8.00 5.39 -3.60
CA GLN A 34 8.30 3.96 -3.47
C GLN A 34 8.74 3.39 -4.84
N ASN A 35 10.02 3.56 -5.19
CA ASN A 35 10.60 3.13 -6.48
C ASN A 35 10.88 1.61 -6.54
N THR A 36 10.39 0.83 -5.58
CA THR A 36 10.53 -0.63 -5.60
C THR A 36 9.49 -1.22 -6.55
N THR A 37 9.94 -1.90 -7.59
CA THR A 37 9.04 -2.73 -8.41
C THR A 37 8.38 -3.78 -7.53
N PRO A 38 7.04 -3.84 -7.47
CA PRO A 38 6.33 -4.85 -6.70
C PRO A 38 6.80 -6.26 -7.08
N PHE A 39 6.99 -7.13 -6.08
CA PHE A 39 7.38 -8.53 -6.32
C PHE A 39 6.30 -9.31 -7.09
N TYR A 40 5.04 -8.89 -6.97
CA TYR A 40 3.89 -9.41 -7.73
C TYR A 40 3.31 -8.31 -8.62
N PRO A 41 2.78 -8.63 -9.81
CA PRO A 41 2.09 -7.66 -10.63
C PRO A 41 0.93 -7.05 -9.85
N ILE A 42 0.61 -5.79 -10.15
CA ILE A 42 -0.51 -5.08 -9.57
C ILE A 42 -1.75 -5.49 -10.33
N GLU A 43 -2.70 -6.10 -9.64
CA GLU A 43 -3.98 -6.53 -10.18
C GLU A 43 -5.08 -5.90 -9.36
N TYR A 44 -5.53 -4.72 -9.80
CA TYR A 44 -6.58 -3.99 -9.12
C TYR A 44 -7.87 -4.78 -9.09
N ARG A 45 -8.57 -4.68 -7.96
CA ARG A 45 -9.92 -5.23 -7.84
C ARG A 45 -10.84 -4.62 -8.92
N PRO A 46 -11.55 -5.44 -9.70
CA PRO A 46 -12.48 -4.93 -10.69
C PRO A 46 -13.61 -4.16 -9.99
N TYR A 47 -13.95 -2.98 -10.53
CA TYR A 47 -15.05 -2.15 -10.03
C TYR A 47 -16.42 -2.87 -10.09
N LYS A 48 -16.56 -3.83 -11.00
CA LYS A 48 -17.71 -4.73 -11.12
C LYS A 48 -17.19 -6.16 -11.12
N GLY A 49 -17.49 -6.90 -10.07
CA GLY A 49 -17.14 -8.32 -9.94
C GLY A 49 -18.19 -9.04 -9.11
N ASN A 50 -18.50 -10.28 -9.48
CA ASN A 50 -19.41 -11.12 -8.72
C ASN A 50 -18.67 -11.72 -7.52
N TRP A 51 -19.16 -11.43 -6.32
CA TRP A 51 -18.65 -12.02 -5.09
C TRP A 51 -19.57 -13.13 -4.64
N LEU A 52 -18.99 -14.30 -4.42
CA LEU A 52 -19.65 -15.50 -3.93
C LEU A 52 -19.35 -15.70 -2.45
N GLN A 53 -20.22 -16.48 -1.80
CA GLN A 53 -20.08 -16.83 -0.40
C GLN A 53 -20.25 -18.33 -0.20
N LEU A 54 -19.30 -18.92 0.53
CA LEU A 54 -19.37 -20.29 1.01
C LEU A 54 -19.47 -20.27 2.54
N ASN A 55 -20.60 -20.75 3.06
CA ASN A 55 -20.83 -20.86 4.50
C ASN A 55 -20.46 -22.25 4.99
N THR A 56 -19.67 -22.30 6.06
CA THR A 56 -19.33 -23.51 6.81
C THR A 56 -19.89 -23.38 8.23
N PRO A 57 -19.79 -24.41 9.09
CA PRO A 57 -20.24 -24.31 10.47
C PRO A 57 -19.69 -23.10 11.24
N HIS A 58 -18.41 -22.77 11.08
CA HIS A 58 -17.74 -21.71 11.83
C HIS A 58 -17.37 -20.47 10.99
N PHE A 59 -17.21 -20.61 9.68
CA PHE A 59 -16.66 -19.57 8.81
C PHE A 59 -17.63 -19.18 7.68
N ARG A 60 -17.51 -17.92 7.24
CA ARG A 60 -18.13 -17.38 6.03
C ARG A 60 -17.05 -16.91 5.09
N ILE A 61 -16.86 -17.67 4.03
CA ILE A 61 -15.78 -17.46 3.06
C ILE A 61 -16.33 -16.62 1.92
N ILE A 62 -15.73 -15.47 1.71
CA ILE A 62 -16.14 -14.45 0.73
C ILE A 62 -15.04 -14.38 -0.33
N TYR A 63 -15.40 -14.63 -1.59
CA TYR A 63 -14.42 -14.78 -2.67
C TYR A 63 -15.01 -14.32 -4.02
N PRO A 64 -14.18 -13.84 -4.97
CA PRO A 64 -14.63 -13.53 -6.32
C PRO A 64 -14.90 -14.81 -7.12
N GLU A 65 -15.83 -14.72 -8.07
CA GLU A 65 -16.11 -15.80 -9.04
C GLU A 65 -14.82 -16.30 -9.71
N GLY A 66 -14.66 -17.63 -9.82
CA GLY A 66 -13.46 -18.27 -10.39
C GLY A 66 -12.45 -18.76 -9.35
N LEU A 67 -12.61 -18.40 -8.07
CA LEU A 67 -11.80 -18.93 -6.96
C LEU A 67 -12.49 -20.05 -6.17
N ASP A 68 -13.52 -20.69 -6.72
CA ASP A 68 -14.36 -21.70 -6.07
C ASP A 68 -13.57 -22.85 -5.44
N SER A 69 -12.63 -23.43 -6.19
CA SER A 69 -11.77 -24.51 -5.71
C SER A 69 -10.87 -24.06 -4.57
N ILE A 70 -10.41 -22.81 -4.58
CA ILE A 70 -9.59 -22.25 -3.51
C ILE A 70 -10.47 -22.03 -2.27
N ALA A 71 -11.62 -21.39 -2.43
CA ALA A 71 -12.57 -21.14 -1.34
C ALA A 71 -13.00 -22.44 -0.64
N TYR A 72 -13.32 -23.48 -1.40
CA TYR A 72 -13.67 -24.79 -0.87
C TYR A 72 -12.52 -25.44 -0.08
N ASN A 73 -11.31 -25.45 -0.65
CA ASN A 73 -10.15 -26.03 0.03
C ASN A 73 -9.76 -25.26 1.29
N SER A 74 -9.77 -23.93 1.23
CA SER A 74 -9.53 -23.07 2.40
C SER A 74 -10.56 -23.32 3.48
N GLY A 75 -11.86 -23.41 3.15
CA GLY A 75 -12.90 -23.71 4.12
C GLY A 75 -12.74 -25.05 4.79
N ARG A 76 -12.40 -26.08 4.01
CA ARG A 76 -12.10 -27.41 4.55
C ARG A 76 -10.92 -27.36 5.52
N ILE A 77 -9.83 -26.67 5.19
CA ILE A 77 -8.66 -26.54 6.07
C ILE A 77 -9.04 -25.79 7.35
N LEU A 78 -9.77 -24.68 7.23
CA LEU A 78 -10.21 -23.88 8.38
C LEU A 78 -11.04 -24.71 9.36
N GLU A 79 -12.03 -25.45 8.85
CA GLU A 79 -12.85 -26.34 9.67
C GLU A 79 -12.05 -27.49 10.29
N GLN A 80 -11.04 -28.02 9.58
CA GLN A 80 -10.16 -29.06 10.13
C GLN A 80 -9.27 -28.54 11.26
N GLN A 81 -8.79 -27.29 11.18
CA GLN A 81 -7.88 -26.71 12.17
C GLN A 81 -8.62 -26.06 13.35
N TYR A 82 -9.88 -25.67 13.15
CA TYR A 82 -10.64 -24.94 14.14
C TYR A 82 -10.74 -25.63 15.52
N PRO A 83 -10.98 -26.94 15.65
CA PRO A 83 -11.04 -27.59 16.97
C PRO A 83 -9.74 -27.44 17.77
N LEU A 84 -8.59 -27.53 17.10
CA LEU A 84 -7.29 -27.33 17.74
C LEU A 84 -7.10 -25.87 18.17
N ALA A 85 -7.36 -24.93 17.27
CA ALA A 85 -7.28 -23.50 17.59
C ALA A 85 -8.18 -23.14 18.78
N GLN A 86 -9.43 -23.61 18.76
CA GLN A 86 -10.40 -23.42 19.83
C GLN A 86 -9.90 -23.99 21.17
N SER A 87 -9.30 -25.19 21.16
CA SER A 87 -8.78 -25.80 22.39
C SER A 87 -7.64 -25.00 23.03
N LEU A 88 -6.85 -24.29 22.23
CA LEU A 88 -5.69 -23.52 22.68
C LEU A 88 -6.05 -22.09 23.09
N THR A 89 -6.93 -21.43 22.33
CA THR A 89 -7.28 -20.02 22.55
C THR A 89 -8.55 -19.83 23.36
N GLY A 90 -9.37 -20.87 23.48
CA GLY A 90 -10.75 -20.76 23.96
C GLY A 90 -11.66 -19.99 22.99
N GLY A 91 -12.89 -19.75 23.43
CA GLY A 91 -13.92 -19.04 22.67
C GLY A 91 -14.67 -19.90 21.65
N SER A 92 -15.55 -19.27 20.88
CA SER A 92 -16.29 -19.92 19.80
C SER A 92 -16.49 -18.97 18.62
N LEU A 93 -16.15 -19.42 17.43
CA LEU A 93 -16.45 -18.70 16.19
C LEU A 93 -17.84 -19.08 15.69
N LYS A 94 -18.56 -18.09 15.15
CA LYS A 94 -19.81 -18.28 14.44
C LYS A 94 -19.81 -17.33 13.26
N ASN A 95 -19.97 -17.86 12.05
CA ASN A 95 -20.04 -17.07 10.82
C ASN A 95 -18.85 -16.10 10.66
N PHE A 96 -17.65 -16.54 11.07
CA PHE A 96 -16.46 -15.69 11.06
C PHE A 96 -16.05 -15.36 9.61
N PRO A 97 -15.96 -14.08 9.23
CA PRO A 97 -15.70 -13.70 7.85
C PRO A 97 -14.24 -13.97 7.46
N VAL A 98 -14.05 -14.65 6.33
CA VAL A 98 -12.74 -14.87 5.71
C VAL A 98 -12.82 -14.41 4.26
N VAL A 99 -12.01 -13.44 3.88
CA VAL A 99 -11.98 -12.90 2.51
C VAL A 99 -10.79 -13.50 1.76
N ILE A 100 -11.05 -14.13 0.63
CA ILE A 100 -10.03 -14.67 -0.28
C ILE A 100 -10.00 -13.81 -1.53
N THR A 101 -8.81 -13.38 -1.93
CA THR A 101 -8.59 -12.53 -3.11
C THR A 101 -7.25 -12.85 -3.73
N ASN A 102 -7.20 -12.81 -5.06
CA ASN A 102 -5.96 -12.82 -5.85
C ASN A 102 -5.60 -11.43 -6.39
N TYR A 103 -6.41 -10.41 -6.09
CA TYR A 103 -6.10 -9.01 -6.39
C TYR A 103 -4.96 -8.50 -5.51
N SER A 104 -4.09 -7.71 -6.10
CA SER A 104 -2.98 -7.00 -5.46
C SER A 104 -3.15 -5.52 -5.72
N ASP A 105 -3.48 -4.76 -4.68
CA ASP A 105 -3.54 -3.32 -4.79
C ASP A 105 -2.13 -2.74 -4.58
N LEU A 106 -1.81 -1.66 -5.30
CA LEU A 106 -0.66 -0.84 -4.94
C LEU A 106 -0.93 -0.24 -3.57
N SER A 107 -0.24 -0.75 -2.55
CA SER A 107 -0.23 -0.11 -1.25
C SER A 107 0.29 1.31 -1.43
N ASN A 108 -0.57 2.29 -1.15
CA ASN A 108 -0.20 3.69 -1.05
C ASN A 108 0.53 3.99 0.27
N GLY A 109 0.94 2.94 1.01
CA GLY A 109 1.55 2.98 2.33
C GLY A 109 2.80 3.86 2.35
N TYR A 110 2.58 5.16 2.45
CA TYR A 110 3.57 6.18 2.59
C TYR A 110 3.62 6.56 4.06
N VAL A 111 4.62 6.04 4.76
CA VAL A 111 4.86 6.38 6.16
C VAL A 111 6.02 7.38 6.20
N GLN A 112 5.70 8.65 6.47
CA GLN A 112 6.73 9.63 6.81
C GLN A 112 7.18 9.41 8.25
N SER A 113 8.48 9.40 8.49
CA SER A 113 9.05 9.26 9.84
C SER A 113 8.81 10.50 10.72
N TRP A 114 8.24 11.58 10.17
CA TRP A 114 7.98 12.82 10.87
C TRP A 114 6.50 13.20 10.77
N ASN A 115 5.86 13.40 11.93
CA ASN A 115 4.44 13.68 12.15
C ASN A 115 3.50 12.72 11.42
N PHE A 116 3.07 11.68 12.13
CA PHE A 116 2.13 10.59 11.79
C PHE A 116 0.98 10.97 10.85
N LYS A 117 1.27 11.18 9.57
CA LYS A 117 0.28 11.14 8.49
C LYS A 117 0.44 9.80 7.81
N SER A 118 -0.42 8.87 8.20
CA SER A 118 -0.68 7.64 7.46
C SER A 118 -1.90 7.92 6.58
N GLU A 119 -1.72 7.90 5.27
CA GLU A 119 -2.84 7.84 4.33
C GLU A 119 -3.07 6.39 3.95
N ILE A 120 -4.33 5.96 4.04
CA ILE A 120 -4.83 4.66 3.61
C ILE A 120 -5.67 4.89 2.36
#